data_AF-A0A7X0F824-F1
#
_entry.id   AF-A0A7X0F824-F1
#
_cell.length_a   1.000
_cell.length_b   1.000
_cell.length_c   1.000
_cell.angle_alpha   90.00
_cell.angle_beta   90.00
_cell.angle_gamma   90.00
#
_symmetry.space_group_name_H-M   'P 1'
#
loop_
_entity.id
_entity.type
_entity.pdbx_description
1 polymer ?
#
loop_
_entity_poly.entity_id
_entity_poly.type
_entity_poly.pdbx_seq_one_letter_code
_entity_poly.pdbx_strand_id
1 'polypeptide(L)'
;MKKWDTAYKDYLSARNARAAGEAGSGEASAELKRNEAEALALLAEIKAEMDRVVAETRQRREPIGETIVIGSISAGEADDAGDTDKSPTDR
;
A
#
# COMPACT_ATOMS: atom_id res chain seq x y z
N MET A 1 -7.04 10.21 3.17
CA MET A 1 -7.24 10.23 1.70
C MET A 1 -7.73 11.58 1.15
N LYS A 2 -8.57 12.35 1.85
CA LYS A 2 -9.14 13.63 1.36
C LYS A 2 -8.10 14.71 0.96
N LYS A 3 -6.94 14.78 1.63
CA LYS A 3 -5.90 15.80 1.35
C LYS A 3 -5.30 15.71 -0.05
N TRP A 4 -5.06 14.50 -0.56
CA TRP A 4 -4.51 14.29 -1.90
C TRP A 4 -5.51 14.71 -2.98
N ASP A 5 -6.78 14.34 -2.81
CA ASP A 5 -7.86 14.70 -3.75
C ASP A 5 -8.05 16.23 -3.83
N THR A 6 -8.02 16.92 -2.68
CA THR A 6 -8.06 18.39 -2.64
C THR A 6 -6.85 19.01 -3.33
N ALA A 7 -5.62 18.63 -2.97
CA ALA A 7 -4.41 19.19 -3.59
C ALA A 7 -4.34 18.91 -5.11
N TYR A 8 -4.85 17.76 -5.54
CA TYR A 8 -4.91 17.41 -6.96
C TYR A 8 -5.92 18.29 -7.72
N LYS A 9 -7.10 18.53 -7.14
CA LYS A 9 -8.09 19.45 -7.70
C LYS A 9 -7.56 20.89 -7.76
N ASP A 10 -6.84 21.33 -6.73
CA ASP A 10 -6.23 22.67 -6.68
C ASP A 10 -5.19 22.84 -7.79
N TYR A 11 -4.32 21.83 -7.99
CA TYR A 11 -3.38 21.81 -9.11
C TYR A 11 -4.07 21.84 -10.47
N LEU A 12 -5.11 21.02 -10.68
CA LEU A 12 -5.86 21.03 -11.94
C LEU A 12 -6.51 22.39 -12.20
N SER A 13 -7.04 23.02 -11.16
CA SER A 13 -7.61 24.37 -11.23
C SER A 13 -6.56 25.40 -11.62
N ALA A 14 -5.39 25.39 -10.97
CA ALA A 14 -4.28 26.30 -11.27
C ALA A 14 -3.74 26.12 -12.70
N ARG A 15 -3.57 24.87 -13.14
CA ARG A 15 -3.17 24.54 -14.51
C ARG A 15 -4.16 25.04 -15.55
N ASN A 16 -5.46 24.83 -15.31
CA ASN A 16 -6.50 25.29 -16.21
C ASN A 16 -6.56 26.83 -16.27
N ALA A 17 -6.39 27.50 -15.14
CA ALA A 17 -6.32 28.96 -15.09
C ALA A 17 -5.11 29.50 -15.86
N ARG A 18 -3.94 28.88 -15.72
CA ARG A 18 -2.75 29.24 -16.51
C ARG A 18 -2.98 29.03 -18.00
N ALA A 19 -3.51 27.89 -18.40
CA ALA A 19 -3.79 27.58 -19.80
C ALA A 19 -4.83 28.54 -20.41
N ALA A 20 -5.87 28.91 -19.65
CA ALA A 20 -6.85 29.90 -20.07
C ALA A 20 -6.23 31.30 -20.21
N GLY A 21 -5.37 31.70 -19.27
CA GLY A 21 -4.61 32.95 -19.36
C GLY A 21 -3.71 32.99 -20.60
N GLU A 22 -2.97 31.92 -20.87
CA GLU A 22 -2.13 31.79 -22.07
C GLU A 22 -2.94 31.86 -23.37
N ALA A 23 -4.10 31.19 -23.42
CA ALA A 23 -4.98 31.23 -24.58
C ALA A 23 -5.55 32.64 -24.85
N GLY A 24 -5.76 33.44 -23.81
CA GLY A 24 -6.31 34.80 -23.93
C GLY A 24 -5.28 35.86 -24.36
N SER A 25 -4.06 35.79 -23.82
CA SER A 25 -3.02 36.83 -24.03
C SER A 25 -1.79 36.37 -24.82
N GLY A 26 -1.72 35.11 -25.25
CA GLY A 26 -0.53 34.52 -25.90
C GLY A 26 0.57 34.12 -24.91
N GLU A 27 0.50 34.58 -23.66
CA GLU A 27 1.35 34.14 -22.56
C GLU A 27 0.58 34.22 -21.23
N ALA A 28 0.79 33.24 -20.34
CA ALA A 28 0.25 33.29 -18.98
C ALA A 28 1.03 34.24 -18.07
N SER A 29 0.32 34.93 -17.17
CA SER A 29 0.95 35.84 -16.20
C SER A 29 1.94 35.11 -15.28
N ALA A 30 2.93 35.86 -14.76
CA ALA A 30 3.91 35.33 -13.80
C ALA A 30 3.24 34.76 -12.54
N GLU A 31 2.15 35.38 -12.10
CA GLU A 31 1.33 34.93 -10.98
C GLU A 31 0.69 33.56 -11.25
N LEU A 32 0.08 33.36 -12.43
CA LEU A 32 -0.53 32.08 -12.79
C LEU A 32 0.51 30.95 -12.89
N LYS A 33 1.69 31.25 -13.44
CA LYS A 33 2.83 30.31 -13.48
C LYS A 33 3.30 29.95 -12.08
N ARG A 34 3.40 30.93 -11.17
CA ARG A 34 3.78 30.72 -9.77
C ARG A 34 2.74 29.87 -9.03
N ASN A 35 1.45 30.16 -9.20
CA ASN A 35 0.37 29.43 -8.54
C ASN A 35 0.33 27.95 -8.98
N GLU A 36 0.55 27.66 -10.27
CA GLU A 36 0.68 26.27 -10.74
C GLU A 36 1.90 25.57 -10.12
N ALA A 37 3.04 26.26 -10.04
CA ALA A 37 4.26 25.72 -9.44
C ALA A 37 4.11 25.42 -7.94
N GLU A 38 3.46 26.30 -7.18
CA GLU A 38 3.18 26.10 -5.76
C GLU A 38 2.22 24.93 -5.53
N ALA A 39 1.16 24.80 -6.34
CA ALA A 39 0.24 23.67 -6.27
C ALA A 39 0.92 22.33 -6.64
N LEU A 40 1.83 22.35 -7.62
CA LEU A 40 2.62 21.18 -7.99
C LEU A 40 3.61 20.77 -6.90
N ALA A 41 4.26 21.74 -6.25
CA ALA A 41 5.17 21.47 -5.12
C ALA A 41 4.45 20.79 -3.96
N LEU A 42 3.25 21.27 -3.60
CA LEU A 42 2.43 20.64 -2.56
C LEU A 42 2.04 19.20 -2.91
N LEU A 43 1.71 18.93 -4.18
CA LEU A 43 1.43 17.57 -4.63
C LEU A 43 2.65 16.65 -4.51
N ALA A 44 3.85 17.16 -4.82
CA ALA A 44 5.08 16.41 -4.68
C ALA A 44 5.38 16.07 -3.20
N GLU A 45 5.17 17.01 -2.29
CA GLU A 45 5.32 16.79 -0.84
C GLU A 45 4.36 15.71 -0.32
N ILE A 46 3.07 15.79 -0.71
CA ILE A 46 2.07 14.79 -0.32
C ILE A 46 2.45 13.41 -0.87
N LYS A 47 2.92 13.33 -2.11
CA LYS A 47 3.39 12.07 -2.71
C LYS A 47 4.58 11.50 -1.95
N ALA A 48 5.57 12.33 -1.60
CA ALA A 48 6.74 11.91 -0.84
C ALA A 48 6.35 11.35 0.53
N GLU A 49 5.40 11.98 1.24
CA GLU A 49 4.91 11.46 2.52
C GLU A 49 4.15 10.13 2.35
N MET A 50 3.34 9.99 1.30
CA MET A 50 2.68 8.71 1.01
C MET A 50 3.69 7.60 0.72
N ASP A 51 4.72 7.89 -0.09
CA ASP A 51 5.78 6.93 -0.41
C ASP A 51 6.55 6.52 0.86
N ARG A 52 6.81 7.47 1.77
CA ARG A 52 7.43 7.22 3.08
C ARG A 52 6.58 6.27 3.93
N VAL A 53 5.28 6.54 4.07
CA VAL A 53 4.36 5.69 4.84
C VAL A 53 4.25 4.28 4.25
N VAL A 54 4.23 4.16 2.92
CA VAL A 54 4.22 2.87 2.23
C VAL A 54 5.52 2.10 2.48
N ALA A 55 6.68 2.77 2.40
CA ALA A 55 7.97 2.16 2.68
C ALA A 55 8.06 1.66 4.13
N GLU A 56 7.67 2.47 5.11
CA GLU A 56 7.63 2.08 6.52
C GLU A 56 6.69 0.88 6.76
N THR A 57 5.52 0.88 6.12
CA THR A 57 4.56 -0.22 6.23
C THR A 57 5.12 -1.51 5.61
N ARG A 58 5.87 -1.40 4.50
CA ARG A 58 6.52 -2.55 3.87
C ARG A 58 7.63 -3.12 4.76
N GLN A 59 8.45 -2.27 5.37
CA GLN A 59 9.52 -2.69 6.29
C GLN A 59 8.95 -3.44 7.51
N ARG A 60 7.83 -2.98 8.07
CA ARG A 60 7.13 -3.68 9.17
C ARG A 60 6.51 -5.02 8.76
N ARG A 61 6.31 -5.24 7.46
CA ARG A 61 5.75 -6.46 6.88
C ARG A 61 6.79 -7.36 6.24
N GLU A 62 8.08 -6.99 6.25
CA GLU A 62 9.11 -7.98 6.00
C GLU A 62 8.90 -9.09 7.03
N PRO A 63 8.77 -10.36 6.59
CA PRO A 63 8.68 -11.45 7.54
C PRO A 63 9.92 -11.32 8.42
N ILE A 64 9.69 -11.04 9.71
CA ILE A 64 10.66 -11.37 10.75
C ILE A 64 11.07 -12.79 10.38
N GLY A 65 12.35 -13.03 10.12
CA GLY A 65 12.86 -14.33 9.74
C GLY A 65 12.68 -15.33 10.88
N GLU A 66 11.42 -15.64 11.20
CA GLU A 66 11.03 -16.80 11.95
C GLU A 66 11.24 -17.96 10.98
N THR A 67 12.41 -18.54 11.11
CA THR A 67 12.66 -19.90 10.68
C THR A 67 11.60 -20.74 11.40
N ILE A 68 10.47 -21.02 10.72
CA ILE A 68 9.54 -22.04 11.19
C ILE A 68 10.30 -23.35 11.03
N VAL A 69 10.94 -23.80 12.11
CA VAL A 69 11.42 -25.17 12.21
C VAL A 69 10.18 -26.05 12.29
N ILE A 70 9.70 -26.48 11.13
CA ILE A 70 8.69 -27.54 11.05
C ILE A 70 9.42 -28.79 11.52
N GLY A 71 9.13 -29.21 12.76
CA GLY A 71 9.62 -30.48 13.30
C GLY A 71 9.32 -31.57 12.29
N SER A 72 10.37 -32.28 11.87
CA SER A 72 10.26 -33.44 10.99
C SER A 72 9.35 -34.46 11.65
N ILE A 73 8.14 -34.62 11.13
CA ILE A 73 7.29 -35.77 11.46
C ILE A 73 7.94 -36.95 10.76
N SER A 74 8.63 -37.80 11.52
CA SER A 74 9.09 -39.10 11.03
C SER A 74 7.85 -39.91 10.66
N ALA A 75 7.60 -40.09 9.36
CA ALA A 75 6.68 -41.08 8.85
C ALA A 75 7.46 -42.36 8.58
N GLY A 76 7.15 -43.41 9.35
CA GLY A 76 7.69 -44.77 9.24
C GLY A 76 8.09 -45.29 10.62
N GLU A 77 7.52 -46.33 11.19
CA GLU A 77 6.59 -47.36 10.73
C GLU A 77 5.71 -47.72 11.94
N ALA A 78 4.41 -47.87 11.72
CA ALA A 78 3.55 -48.64 12.61
C ALA A 78 3.21 -49.93 11.88
N ASP A 79 3.94 -50.99 12.20
CA ASP A 79 3.49 -52.37 12.03
C ASP A 79 3.81 -53.07 13.35
N ASP A 80 2.81 -53.21 14.21
CA ASP A 80 2.56 -54.50 14.86
C ASP A 80 1.12 -54.57 15.37
N ALA A 81 0.50 -55.71 15.09
CA ALA A 81 -0.89 -56.00 15.33
C ALA A 81 -1.14 -56.29 16.82
N GLY A 82 -2.18 -55.66 17.37
CA GLY A 82 -2.65 -55.91 18.73
C GLY A 82 -4.16 -55.79 18.79
N ASP A 83 -4.86 -56.74 18.16
CA ASP A 83 -6.27 -56.99 18.38
C ASP A 83 -6.51 -57.39 19.84
N THR A 84 -7.05 -56.48 20.65
CA THR A 84 -7.97 -56.82 21.74
C THR A 84 -8.77 -55.57 22.10
N ASP A 85 -9.99 -55.44 21.59
CA ASP A 85 -11.08 -55.02 22.46
C ASP A 85 -12.39 -55.68 22.04
N LYS A 86 -12.97 -56.40 22.99
CA LYS A 86 -14.15 -57.24 22.80
C LYS A 86 -15.38 -56.34 22.68
N SER A 87 -16.14 -56.53 21.61
CA SER A 87 -17.46 -55.91 21.46
C SER A 87 -18.40 -56.29 22.63
N PRO A 88 -19.21 -55.35 23.14
CA PRO A 88 -20.20 -55.66 24.17
C PRO A 88 -21.45 -56.23 23.47
N THR A 89 -21.95 -57.37 23.96
CA THR A 89 -23.28 -57.87 23.57
C THR A 89 -24.14 -58.07 24.81
N ASP A 90 -25.32 -57.45 24.76
CA ASP A 90 -26.43 -57.57 25.70
C ASP A 90 -26.84 -59.02 26.00
N ARG A 91 -26.83 -59.40 27.28
CA ARG A 91 -27.95 -60.03 28.00
C ARG A 91 -27.64 -60.23 29.48
#